data_AF-A0A920DSF0-F1
#
_entry.id   AF-A0A920DSF0-F1
#
_cell.length_a   1.000
_cell.length_b   1.000
_cell.length_c   1.000
_cell.angle_alpha   90.00
_cell.angle_beta   90.00
_cell.angle_gamma   90.00
#
_symmetry.space_group_name_H-M   'P 1'
#
loop_
_entity.id
_entity.type
_entity.pdbx_description
1 polymer ?
#
loop_
_entity_poly.entity_id
_entity_poly.type
_entity_poly.pdbx_seq_one_letter_code
_entity_poly.pdbx_strand_id
1 'polypeptide(L)' 'MCVAFKPNLAFYESMGVKGWEVLQKTLNYIPNNIFTIADAKRGDIGNTSAMYAKAFLRP' A
#
# COMPACT_ATOMS: atom_id res chain seq x y z
N MET A 1 19.30 10.61 2.27
CA MET A 1 19.10 9.67 1.15
C MET A 1 18.27 8.51 1.65
N CYS A 2 17.13 8.20 1.01
CA CYS A 2 16.22 7.13 1.42
C CYS A 2 16.15 6.09 0.29
N VAL A 3 16.28 4.80 0.64
CA VAL A 3 16.29 3.70 -0.35
C VAL A 3 14.90 3.15 -0.63
N ALA A 4 13.98 3.25 0.33
CA ALA A 4 12.60 2.79 0.18
C ALA A 4 11.67 3.40 1.22
N PHE A 5 10.39 3.52 0.86
CA PHE A 5 9.30 3.78 1.81
C PHE A 5 8.47 2.53 2.00
N LYS A 6 8.12 2.23 3.26
CA LYS A 6 7.32 1.05 3.61
C LYS A 6 6.12 1.43 4.48
N PRO A 7 5.06 2.06 3.91
CA PRO A 7 3.83 2.34 4.65
C PRO A 7 3.22 1.05 5.23
N ASN A 8 2.92 1.06 6.52
CA ASN A 8 2.20 -0.03 7.19
C ASN A 8 0.70 0.25 7.10
N LEU A 9 -0.03 -0.62 6.42
CA LEU A 9 -1.43 -0.39 6.07
C LEU A 9 -2.35 -0.36 7.29
N ALA A 10 -2.00 -1.01 8.40
CA ALA A 10 -2.83 -1.06 9.60
C ALA A 10 -3.16 0.35 10.13
N PHE A 11 -2.22 1.30 10.00
CA PHE A 11 -2.41 2.70 10.43
C PHE A 11 -3.38 3.48 9.54
N TYR A 12 -3.45 3.12 8.26
CA TYR A 12 -4.39 3.73 7.32
C TYR A 12 -5.75 3.04 7.46
N GLU A 13 -5.79 1.72 7.49
CA GLU A 13 -7.01 0.92 7.63
C GLU A 13 -7.82 1.27 8.88
N SER A 14 -7.16 1.59 10.01
CA SER A 14 -7.84 2.01 11.24
C SER A 14 -8.63 3.31 11.11
N MET A 15 -8.39 4.11 10.07
CA MET A 15 -9.11 5.34 9.76
C MET A 15 -10.32 5.12 8.82
N GLY A 16 -10.60 3.86 8.45
CA GLY A 16 -11.66 3.51 7.52
C GLY A 16 -11.41 4.07 6.11
N VAL A 17 -12.47 4.50 5.41
CA VAL A 17 -12.40 4.98 4.02
C VAL A 17 -11.41 6.14 3.86
N LYS A 18 -11.40 7.07 4.81
CA LYS A 18 -10.46 8.22 4.80
C LYS A 18 -9.00 7.78 4.85
N GLY A 19 -8.71 6.65 5.49
CA GLY A 19 -7.38 6.07 5.53
C GLY A 19 -6.82 5.76 4.15
N TRP A 20 -7.65 5.21 3.27
CA TRP A 20 -7.25 4.91 1.89
C TRP A 20 -6.96 6.18 1.08
N GLU A 21 -7.74 7.25 1.28
CA GLU A 21 -7.47 8.56 0.67
C GLU A 21 -6.14 9.16 1.16
N VAL A 22 -5.85 9.00 2.46
CA VAL A 22 -4.59 9.46 3.06
C VAL A 22 -3.41 8.63 2.59
N LEU A 23 -3.58 7.31 2.40
CA LEU A 23 -2.57 6.44 1.80
C LEU A 23 -2.24 6.90 0.38
N GLN A 24 -3.26 7.15 -0.45
CA GLN A 24 -3.07 7.66 -1.81
C GLN A 24 -2.31 9.00 -1.81
N LYS A 25 -2.68 9.93 -0.93
CA LYS A 25 -1.94 11.20 -0.78
C LYS A 25 -0.49 10.95 -0.37
N THR A 26 -0.24 10.06 0.58
CA THR A 26 1.12 9.70 1.02
C THR A 26 1.95 9.15 -0.14
N LEU A 27 1.39 8.23 -0.92
CA LEU A 27 2.05 7.65 -2.09
C LEU A 27 2.35 8.71 -3.16
N ASN A 28 1.44 9.67 -3.38
CA ASN A 28 1.66 10.78 -4.33
C ASN A 28 2.79 11.74 -3.89
N TYR A 29 3.10 11.82 -2.58
CA TYR A 29 4.23 12.60 -2.07
C TYR A 29 5.57 11.86 -2.20
N ILE A 30 5.55 10.54 -2.36
CA ILE A 30 6.77 9.75 -2.51
C ILE A 30 7.26 9.88 -3.96
N PRO A 31 8.53 10.25 -4.19
CA PRO A 31 9.10 10.28 -5.54
C PRO A 31 9.00 8.91 -6.23
N ASN A 32 8.54 8.89 -7.48
CA ASN A 32 8.34 7.66 -8.26
C ASN A 32 9.62 6.84 -8.49
N ASN A 33 10.80 7.44 -8.29
CA ASN A 33 12.09 6.76 -8.40
C ASN A 33 12.55 6.09 -7.09
N ILE A 34 11.77 6.18 -6.01
CA ILE A 34 12.06 5.52 -4.73
C ILE A 34 11.17 4.30 -4.59
N PHE A 35 11.79 3.16 -4.28
CA PHE A 35 11.08 1.91 -4.12
C PHE A 35 10.05 1.98 -2.99
N THR A 36 8.83 1.49 -3.21
CA THR A 36 7.75 1.57 -2.22
C THR A 36 7.17 0.19 -1.95
N ILE A 37 6.98 -0.13 -0.68
CA ILE A 37 6.50 -1.44 -0.20
C ILE A 37 5.23 -1.24 0.61
N ALA A 38 4.10 -1.80 0.17
CA ALA A 38 2.90 -1.90 0.98
C ALA A 38 3.08 -2.98 2.06
N ASP A 39 3.36 -2.59 3.32
CA ASP A 39 3.45 -3.53 4.44
C ASP A 39 2.04 -3.86 4.96
N ALA A 40 1.41 -4.81 4.26
CA ALA A 40 0.03 -5.21 4.46
C ALA A 40 -0.13 -6.56 5.21
N LYS A 41 0.97 -7.34 5.31
CA LYS A 41 1.00 -8.69 5.91
C LYS A 41 -0.13 -9.62 5.40
N ARG A 42 -0.55 -9.43 4.14
CA ARG A 42 -1.65 -10.18 3.53
C ARG A 42 -1.19 -11.58 3.11
N GLY A 43 -1.99 -12.58 3.44
CA GLY A 43 -1.81 -13.97 3.01
C GLY A 43 -3.16 -14.68 3.03
N ASP A 44 -3.54 -15.27 1.90
CA ASP A 44 -4.84 -15.92 1.69
C ASP A 44 -4.74 -16.91 0.50
N ILE A 45 -5.78 -17.69 0.23
CA ILE A 45 -5.83 -18.62 -0.90
C ILE A 45 -5.64 -17.89 -2.25
N GLY A 46 -5.23 -18.61 -3.29
CA GLY A 46 -4.79 -18.02 -4.57
C GLY A 46 -5.76 -17.00 -5.18
N ASN A 47 -7.06 -17.28 -5.18
CA ASN A 47 -8.08 -16.37 -5.72
C ASN A 47 -8.15 -15.03 -4.94
N THR A 48 -8.11 -15.10 -3.61
CA THR A 48 -8.10 -13.91 -2.75
C THR A 48 -6.78 -13.16 -2.84
N SER A 49 -5.66 -13.89 -2.86
CA SER A 49 -4.32 -13.33 -3.07
C SER A 49 -4.21 -12.55 -4.38
N ALA A 50 -4.88 -13.00 -5.44
CA ALA A 50 -4.96 -12.27 -6.71
C ALA A 50 -5.70 -10.92 -6.58
N MET A 51 -6.67 -10.80 -5.67
CA MET A 51 -7.33 -9.52 -5.38
C MET A 51 -6.42 -8.55 -4.63
N TYR A 52 -5.56 -9.04 -3.72
CA TYR A 52 -4.53 -8.19 -3.11
C TYR A 52 -3.53 -7.69 -4.15
N ALA A 53 -3.05 -8.57 -5.05
CA ALA A 53 -2.18 -8.16 -6.15
C ALA A 53 -2.86 -7.12 -7.05
N LYS A 54 -4.16 -7.30 -7.35
CA LYS A 54 -4.95 -6.33 -8.12
C LYS A 54 -5.02 -4.96 -7.43
N ALA A 55 -5.14 -4.92 -6.10
CA ALA A 55 -5.24 -3.68 -5.35
C ALA A 55 -3.94 -2.86 -5.29
N PHE A 56 -2.77 -3.51 -5.31
CA PHE A 56 -1.49 -2.83 -5.04
C PHE A 56 -0.47 -2.87 -6.18
N LEU A 57 -0.57 -3.81 -7.13
CA LEU A 57 0.45 -4.02 -8.16
C LEU A 57 -0.01 -3.72 -9.58
N ARG A 58 -1.31 -3.49 -9.79
CA ARG A 58 -1.84 -3.09 -11.10
C ARG A 58 -1.78 -1.57 -11.28
N PRO A 59 -1.55 -1.09 -12.52
CA PRO A 59 -1.65 0.33 -12.85
C PRO A 59 -3.07 0.88 -12.60
#